data_AF-A0AAV5E831-F1
#
_entry.id   AF-A0AAV5E831-F1
#
_cell.length_a   1.000
_cell.length_b   1.000
_cell.length_c   1.000
_cell.angle_alpha   90.00
_cell.angle_beta   90.00
_cell.angle_gamma   90.00
#
_symmetry.space_group_name_H-M   'P 1'
#
loop_
_entity.id
_entity.type
_entity.pdbx_description
1 polymer ?
#
loop_
_entity_poly.entity_id
_entity_poly.type
_entity_poly.pdbx_seq_one_letter_code
_entity_poly.pdbx_strand_id
1 'polypeptide(L)'
;MFAANPPHVVLLACPAGGGHILPMVELGRRLAEHHSFTATIITYSNMSVPALPDLPASVTTAALPAVPLDDLPADARIETCMLTVVRRAMPHLRALLASTSASTAATTSWRSWPTCSARRRSWSRLSSACRAPTSCS
;
A
#
# COMPACT_ATOMS: atom_id res chain seq x y z
N MET A 1 19.83 -24.50 13.18
CA MET A 1 19.21 -23.22 13.58
C MET A 1 18.48 -22.70 12.35
N PHE A 2 17.15 -22.84 12.28
CA PHE A 2 16.39 -22.31 11.16
C PHE A 2 16.35 -20.79 11.31
N ALA A 3 17.03 -20.06 10.44
CA ALA A 3 16.93 -18.62 10.39
C ALA A 3 15.49 -18.29 9.95
N ALA A 4 14.65 -17.88 10.89
CA ALA A 4 13.37 -17.26 10.54
C ALA A 4 13.70 -15.97 9.78
N ASN A 5 13.20 -15.84 8.55
CA ASN A 5 13.35 -14.60 7.79
C ASN A 5 12.72 -13.46 8.60
N PRO A 6 13.41 -12.34 8.83
CA PRO A 6 12.84 -11.21 9.56
C PRO A 6 11.48 -10.81 8.95
N PRO A 7 10.48 -10.50 9.79
CA PRO A 7 9.18 -10.06 9.30
C PRO A 7 9.34 -8.80 8.42
N HIS A 8 8.62 -8.77 7.31
CA HIS A 8 8.70 -7.70 6.32
C HIS A 8 7.47 -6.79 6.39
N VAL A 9 7.68 -5.48 6.48
CA VAL A 9 6.62 -4.47 6.55
C VAL A 9 6.70 -3.54 5.34
N VAL A 10 5.55 -3.30 4.72
CA VAL A 10 5.44 -2.35 3.60
C VAL A 10 4.74 -1.08 4.08
N LEU A 11 5.41 0.04 3.91
CA LEU A 11 4.99 1.37 4.36
C LEU A 11 4.65 2.23 3.14
N LEU A 12 3.37 2.50 2.90
CA LEU A 12 2.94 3.36 1.80
C LEU A 12 2.80 4.82 2.28
N ALA A 13 3.69 5.70 1.81
CA ALA A 13 3.61 7.12 2.10
C ALA A 13 2.45 7.75 1.31
N CYS A 14 1.53 8.40 2.02
CA CYS A 14 0.42 9.13 1.39
C CYS A 14 0.97 10.20 0.43
N PRO A 15 0.35 10.44 -0.75
CA PRO A 15 0.81 11.45 -1.70
C PRO A 15 0.56 12.90 -1.25
N ALA A 16 0.28 13.14 0.03
CA ALA A 16 0.19 14.47 0.62
C ALA A 16 1.59 15.09 0.68
N GLY A 17 1.76 16.26 0.05
CA GLY A 17 3.07 16.86 -0.24
C GLY A 17 4.07 16.83 0.91
N GLY A 18 5.35 16.55 0.59
CA GLY A 18 6.57 16.71 1.40
C GLY A 18 6.61 16.07 2.81
N GLY A 19 5.70 16.46 3.70
CA GLY A 19 5.76 16.22 5.13
C GLY A 19 5.45 14.79 5.59
N HIS A 20 4.82 13.96 4.75
CA HIS A 20 4.43 12.60 5.14
C HIS A 20 5.52 11.54 4.91
N ILE A 21 6.56 11.84 4.12
CA ILE A 21 7.57 10.84 3.77
C ILE A 21 8.57 10.65 4.92
N LEU A 22 9.02 11.73 5.55
CA LEU A 22 10.01 11.67 6.63
C LEU A 22 9.52 10.87 7.85
N PRO A 23 8.26 11.01 8.34
CA PRO A 23 7.74 10.15 9.40
C PRO A 23 7.72 8.66 9.04
N MET A 24 7.41 8.33 7.78
CA MET A 24 7.41 6.93 7.31
C MET A 24 8.82 6.35 7.25
N VAL A 25 9.79 7.18 6.88
CA VAL A 25 11.21 6.85 6.86
C VAL A 25 11.74 6.58 8.27
N GLU A 26 11.46 7.48 9.20
CA GLU A 26 11.87 7.31 10.60
C GLU A 26 11.19 6.10 11.25
N LEU A 27 9.92 5.84 10.93
CA LEU A 27 9.22 4.64 11.38
C LEU A 27 9.89 3.37 10.85
N GLY A 28 10.19 3.32 9.54
CA GLY A 28 10.88 2.19 8.92
C GLY A 28 12.25 1.92 9.55
N ARG A 29 13.03 2.99 9.80
CA ARG A 29 14.32 2.92 10.47
C ARG A 29 14.21 2.32 11.88
N ARG A 30 13.28 2.81 12.70
CA ARG A 30 13.06 2.30 14.07
C ARG A 30 12.61 0.85 14.10
N LEU A 31 11.77 0.43 13.16
CA LEU A 31 11.35 -0.97 13.02
C LEU A 31 12.55 -1.88 12.70
N ALA A 32 13.43 -1.43 11.81
CA ALA A 32 14.63 -2.16 11.46
C ALA A 32 15.61 -2.27 12.63
N GLU A 33 15.89 -1.16 13.30
CA GLU A 33 16.89 -1.09 14.38
C GLU A 33 16.45 -1.79 15.67
N HIS A 34 15.20 -1.59 16.09
CA HIS A 34 14.76 -2.04 17.42
C HIS A 34 14.01 -3.37 17.40
N HIS A 35 13.46 -3.77 16.25
CA HIS A 35 12.55 -4.91 16.17
C HIS A 35 12.99 -5.98 15.16
N SER A 36 14.16 -5.82 14.52
CA SER A 36 14.67 -6.75 13.51
C SER A 36 13.71 -6.97 12.33
N PHE A 37 12.96 -5.93 11.94
CA PHE A 37 12.12 -5.97 10.75
C PHE A 37 12.91 -5.58 9.50
N THR A 38 12.44 -6.04 8.35
CA THR A 38 12.78 -5.41 7.07
C THR A 38 11.62 -4.52 6.65
N ALA A 39 11.92 -3.39 6.01
CA ALA A 39 10.88 -2.47 5.56
C ALA A 39 11.07 -2.05 4.10
N THR A 40 9.95 -1.87 3.40
CA THR A 40 9.93 -1.21 2.09
C THR A 40 9.02 0.01 2.17
N ILE A 41 9.59 1.19 1.92
CA ILE A 41 8.85 2.44 1.88
C ILE A 41 8.45 2.70 0.43
N ILE A 42 7.14 2.73 0.17
CA ILE A 42 6.56 2.98 -1.14
C ILE A 42 6.13 4.44 -1.24
N THR A 43 6.61 5.14 -2.28
CA THR A 43 6.25 6.53 -2.60
C THR A 43 5.52 6.63 -3.94
N TYR A 44 4.99 7.81 -4.24
CA TYR A 44 4.32 8.11 -5.52
C TYR A 44 5.21 9.01 -6.36
N SER A 45 5.54 8.62 -7.59
CA SER A 45 6.41 9.42 -8.48
C SER A 45 5.76 10.69 -9.03
N ASN A 46 4.44 10.81 -8.95
CA ASN A 46 3.72 12.06 -9.23
C ASN A 46 4.13 13.23 -8.34
N MET A 47 4.78 12.95 -7.22
CA MET A 47 5.07 13.92 -6.18
C MET A 47 6.57 13.96 -5.91
N SER A 48 7.09 15.16 -5.69
CA SER A 48 8.48 15.36 -5.28
C SER A 48 8.70 14.68 -3.92
N VAL A 49 9.56 13.67 -3.92
CA VAL A 49 10.02 13.03 -2.69
C VAL A 49 11.22 13.84 -2.16
N PRO A 50 11.24 14.22 -0.88
CA PRO A 50 12.41 14.86 -0.31
C PRO A 50 13.58 13.89 -0.32
N ALA A 51 14.81 14.41 -0.32
CA ALA A 51 16.02 13.61 -0.14
C ALA A 51 15.87 12.79 1.15
N LEU A 52 15.99 11.47 1.02
CA LEU A 52 15.86 10.57 2.16
C LEU A 52 17.18 10.59 2.95
N PRO A 53 17.12 10.61 4.29
CA PRO A 53 18.31 10.41 5.12
C PRO A 53 18.88 9.00 4.88
N ASP A 54 20.13 8.77 5.25
CA ASP A 54 20.76 7.45 5.14
C ASP A 54 19.91 6.40 5.86
N LEU A 55 19.48 5.41 5.09
CA LEU A 55 18.63 4.31 5.54
C LEU A 55 19.51 3.10 5.87
N PRO A 56 19.19 2.35 6.94
CA PRO A 56 19.86 1.09 7.21
C PRO A 56 19.57 0.09 6.07
N ALA A 57 20.49 -0.85 5.84
CA ALA A 57 20.38 -1.82 4.73
C ALA A 57 19.10 -2.67 4.73
N SER A 58 18.45 -2.82 5.89
CA SER A 58 17.17 -3.52 6.06
C SER A 58 15.94 -2.70 5.60
N VAL A 59 16.13 -1.44 5.23
CA VAL A 59 15.07 -0.54 4.75
C VAL A 59 15.34 -0.20 3.28
N THR A 60 14.36 -0.51 2.45
CA THR A 60 14.38 -0.26 1.00
C THR A 60 13.32 0.75 0.62
N THR A 61 13.46 1.35 -0.55
CA THR A 61 12.49 2.33 -1.08
C THR A 61 12.06 1.91 -2.48
N ALA A 62 10.80 2.17 -2.82
CA ALA A 62 10.24 1.93 -4.13
C ALA A 62 9.28 3.06 -4.50
N ALA A 63 9.21 3.42 -5.78
CA ALA A 63 8.27 4.42 -6.27
C ALA A 63 7.22 3.76 -7.14
N LEU A 64 5.95 4.08 -6.91
CA LEU A 64 4.86 3.72 -7.81
C LEU A 64 4.95 4.56 -9.08
N PRO A 65 4.61 3.99 -10.25
CA PRO A 65 4.56 4.71 -11.51
C PRO A 65 3.66 5.94 -11.44
N ALA A 66 4.02 6.95 -12.23
CA ALA A 66 3.27 8.19 -12.28
C ALA A 66 1.94 7.93 -12.97
N VAL A 67 0.88 8.46 -12.37
CA VAL A 67 -0.49 8.37 -12.86
C VAL A 67 -0.88 9.71 -13.48
N PRO A 68 -1.51 9.75 -14.67
CA PRO A 68 -1.98 11.00 -15.24
C PRO A 68 -3.01 11.68 -14.33
N LEU A 69 -3.04 13.01 -14.29
CA LEU A 69 -4.03 13.82 -13.57
C LEU A 69 -4.69 14.87 -14.47
N ASP A 70 -4.43 14.81 -15.78
CA ASP A 70 -4.83 15.83 -16.76
C ASP A 70 -6.35 15.91 -16.99
N ASP A 71 -7.10 14.92 -16.50
CA ASP A 71 -8.56 14.87 -16.55
C ASP A 71 -9.23 15.51 -15.32
N LEU A 72 -8.45 15.92 -14.32
CA LEU A 72 -8.95 16.71 -13.20
C LEU A 72 -9.05 18.19 -13.60
N PRO A 73 -10.05 18.92 -13.09
CA PRO A 73 -10.13 20.36 -13.31
C PRO A 73 -8.92 21.07 -12.69
N ALA A 74 -8.48 22.17 -13.30
CA ALA A 74 -7.26 22.87 -12.88
C ALA A 74 -7.33 23.42 -11.44
N ASP A 75 -8.53 23.67 -10.93
CA ASP A 75 -8.84 24.10 -9.57
C ASP A 75 -9.26 22.94 -8.65
N ALA A 76 -9.00 21.69 -9.08
CA ALA A 76 -9.26 20.51 -8.25
C ALA A 76 -8.55 20.66 -6.90
N ARG A 77 -9.33 20.47 -5.83
CA ARG A 77 -8.80 20.51 -4.48
C ARG A 77 -7.72 19.44 -4.31
N ILE A 78 -6.69 19.73 -3.51
CA ILE A 78 -5.55 18.83 -3.30
C ILE A 78 -6.00 17.45 -2.78
N GLU A 79 -7.07 17.37 -1.98
CA GLU A 79 -7.61 16.09 -1.50
C GLU A 79 -8.18 15.25 -2.66
N THR A 80 -8.78 15.89 -3.65
CA THR A 80 -9.29 15.24 -4.87
C THR A 80 -8.13 14.69 -5.70
N CYS A 81 -7.08 15.48 -5.87
CA CYS A 81 -5.86 15.05 -6.55
C CYS A 81 -5.23 13.84 -5.83
N MET A 82 -5.04 13.93 -4.51
CA MET A 82 -4.49 12.84 -3.70
C MET A 82 -5.31 11.55 -3.80
N LEU A 83 -6.64 11.63 -3.60
CA LEU A 83 -7.50 10.46 -3.69
C LEU A 83 -7.49 9.84 -5.09
N THR A 84 -7.40 10.68 -6.13
CA THR A 84 -7.29 10.22 -7.51
C THR A 84 -5.99 9.47 -7.75
N VAL A 85 -4.85 10.01 -7.30
CA VAL A 85 -3.55 9.36 -7.35
C VAL A 85 -3.60 8.00 -6.63
N VAL A 86 -4.09 7.97 -5.38
CA VAL A 86 -4.19 6.72 -4.60
C VAL A 86 -5.03 5.68 -5.35
N ARG A 87 -6.23 6.05 -5.82
CA ARG A 87 -7.15 5.13 -6.50
C ARG A 87 -6.55 4.55 -7.77
N ARG A 88 -5.93 5.38 -8.60
CA ARG A 88 -5.33 4.96 -9.87
C ARG A 88 -4.02 4.20 -9.68
N ALA A 89 -3.28 4.43 -8.59
CA ALA A 89 -2.07 3.70 -8.27
C ALA A 89 -2.31 2.30 -7.67
N MET A 90 -3.53 1.99 -7.22
CA MET A 90 -3.88 0.71 -6.60
C MET A 90 -3.49 -0.54 -7.43
N PRO A 91 -3.64 -0.60 -8.77
CA PRO A 91 -3.18 -1.74 -9.55
C PRO A 91 -1.67 -1.92 -9.48
N HIS A 92 -0.90 -0.82 -9.55
CA HIS A 92 0.56 -0.84 -9.42
C HIS A 92 1.01 -1.27 -8.02
N LEU A 93 0.34 -0.78 -6.98
CA LEU A 93 0.59 -1.20 -5.60
C LEU A 93 0.35 -2.71 -5.44
N ARG A 94 -0.75 -3.24 -5.97
CA ARG A 94 -1.04 -4.69 -5.91
C ARG A 94 0.01 -5.51 -6.64
N ALA A 95 0.46 -5.06 -7.82
CA ALA A 95 1.52 -5.73 -8.57
C ALA A 95 2.85 -5.74 -7.81
N LEU A 96 3.23 -4.61 -7.20
CA LEU A 96 4.42 -4.50 -6.37
C LEU A 96 4.34 -5.44 -5.15
N LEU A 97 3.23 -5.40 -4.40
CA LEU A 97 3.02 -6.29 -3.24
C LEU A 97 3.02 -7.77 -3.63
N ALA A 98 2.46 -8.13 -4.79
CA ALA A 98 2.51 -9.50 -5.31
C ALA A 98 3.97 -9.93 -5.60
N SER A 99 4.80 -9.03 -6.14
CA SER A 99 6.22 -9.31 -6.39
C SER A 99 7.02 -9.48 -5.09
N THR A 100 6.73 -8.67 -4.06
CA THR A 100 7.40 -8.74 -2.75
C THR A 100 7.02 -10.00 -1.98
N SER A 101 5.75 -10.41 -2.06
CA SER A 101 5.28 -11.65 -1.41
C SER A 101 5.80 -12.91 -2.11
N ALA A 102 5.98 -12.89 -3.43
CA ALA A 102 6.66 -13.97 -4.15
C ALA A 102 8.14 -14.08 -3.76
N SER A 103 8.83 -12.96 -3.52
CA SER A 103 10.23 -12.93 -3.09
C SER A 103 10.45 -13.38 -1.64
N THR A 104 9.44 -13.28 -0.78
CA THR A 104 9.48 -13.77 0.61
C THR A 104 8.97 -15.20 0.75
N ALA A 105 8.43 -15.79 -0.31
CA ALA A 105 8.00 -17.18 -0.38
C ALA A 105 9.18 -18.16 -0.58
N ALA A 106 10.17 -18.10 0.32
CA ALA A 106 11.16 -19.15 0.50
C ALA A 106 11.13 -19.63 1.95
N THR A 107 10.04 -20.32 2.33
CA THR A 107 10.00 -21.53 3.17
C THR A 107 8.53 -21.94 3.27
N THR A 108 8.07 -22.68 2.27
CA THR A 108 6.78 -23.35 2.30
C THR A 108 6.85 -24.53 3.27
N SER A 109 6.42 -24.33 4.52
CA SER A 109 5.80 -25.40 5.30
C SER A 109 4.50 -24.93 5.96
N TRP A 110 3.67 -24.22 5.19
CA TRP A 110 2.22 -24.16 5.46
C TRP A 110 1.57 -25.40 4.88
N ARG A 111 1.87 -26.58 5.45
CA ARG A 111 1.22 -27.83 5.06
C ARG A 111 0.60 -28.52 6.28
N SER A 112 -0.22 -27.77 7.01
CA SER A 112 -1.29 -28.31 7.86
C SER A 112 -2.17 -27.17 8.40
N TRP A 113 -2.93 -26.52 7.52
CA TRP A 113 -4.21 -25.96 7.97
C TRP A 113 -5.25 -27.07 7.88
N PRO A 114 -5.98 -27.38 8.97
CA PRO A 114 -7.19 -28.18 8.84
C PRO A 114 -8.13 -27.45 7.89
N THR A 115 -8.55 -28.13 6.85
CA THR A 115 -9.54 -27.63 5.89
C THR A 115 -10.84 -27.30 6.62
N CYS A 116 -11.06 -26.04 6.98
CA CYS A 116 -12.40 -25.54 7.26
C CYS A 116 -13.03 -25.16 5.92
N SER A 117 -13.61 -26.17 5.26
CA SER A 117 -14.49 -26.00 4.12
C SER A 117 -15.80 -25.34 4.58
N ALA A 118 -15.79 -24.04 4.79
CA ALA A 118 -16.99 -23.25 5.06
C ALA A 118 -17.14 -22.11 4.03
N ARG A 119 -17.61 -22.54 2.85
CA ARG A 119 -18.68 -21.88 2.09
C ARG A 119 -18.45 -20.42 1.67
N ARG A 120 -17.93 -20.27 0.44
CA ARG A 120 -18.41 -19.22 -0.49
C ARG A 120 -19.93 -19.25 -0.49
N ARG A 121 -20.59 -18.18 -0.04
CA ARG A 121 -21.93 -17.69 -0.43
C ARG A 121 -22.35 -16.60 0.57
N SER A 122 -21.94 -15.35 0.33
CA SER A 122 -22.66 -14.16 0.80
C SER A 122 -22.02 -12.86 0.27
N TRP A 123 -21.84 -12.75 -1.04
CA TRP A 123 -21.54 -11.46 -1.70
C TRP A 123 -22.62 -11.11 -2.74
N SER A 124 -23.86 -11.57 -2.50
CA SER A 124 -25.02 -11.35 -3.38
C SER A 124 -26.18 -10.64 -2.68
N ARG A 125 -25.99 -10.16 -1.44
CA ARG A 125 -27.10 -9.63 -0.61
C ARG A 125 -26.82 -8.27 0.05
N LEU A 126 -25.92 -7.47 -0.54
CA LEU A 126 -25.71 -6.06 -0.19
C LEU A 126 -25.78 -5.13 -1.42
N SER A 127 -26.41 -5.58 -2.51
CA SER A 127 -26.64 -4.77 -3.72
C SER A 127 -28.05 -4.20 -3.83
N SER A 128 -28.89 -4.32 -2.80
CA SER A 128 -30.31 -3.92 -2.85
C SER A 128 -30.68 -2.73 -1.96
N ALA A 129 -29.72 -1.89 -1.55
CA ALA A 129 -29.99 -0.78 -0.62
C ALA A 129 -29.59 0.62 -1.15
N CYS A 130 -29.56 0.83 -2.47
CA CYS A 130 -29.64 2.16 -3.06
C CYS A 130 -30.85 2.21 -4.00
N ARG A 131 -32.06 2.26 -3.42
CA ARG A 131 -33.28 2.65 -4.14
C ARG A 131 -33.38 4.18 -4.05
N ALA A 132 -33.36 4.83 -5.21
CA ALA A 132 -33.66 6.25 -5.35
C ALA A 132 -35.08 6.57 -4.84
N PRO A 133 -35.30 7.71 -4.17
CA PRO A 133 -36.61 8.33 -4.13
C PRO A 133 -36.73 9.34 -5.28
N THR A 134 -37.50 8.97 -6.29
CA THR A 134 -38.24 9.91 -7.14
C THR A 134 -39.48 10.38 -6.38
N SER A 135 -39.68 11.68 -6.25
CA SER A 135 -40.90 12.34 -6.76
C SER A 135 -40.92 13.84 -6.45
N CYS A 136 -41.35 14.59 -7.46
CA CYS A 136 -41.86 15.94 -7.36
C CYS A 136 -43.19 15.96 -6.59
N SER A 137 -43.41 17.04 -5.83
CA SER A 137 -44.65 17.82 -5.81
C SER A 137 -44.27 19.26 -5.51
#